data_AF-A0A4U7JJW6-F1
#
_entry.id   AF-A0A4U7JJW6-F1
#
_cell.length_a   1.000
_cell.length_b   1.000
_cell.length_c   1.000
_cell.angle_alpha   90.00
_cell.angle_beta   90.00
_cell.angle_gamma   90.00
#
_symmetry.space_group_name_H-M   'P 1'
#
loop_
_entity.id
_entity.type
_entity.pdbx_description
1 polymer ?
#
loop_
_entity_poly.entity_id
_entity_poly.type
_entity_poly.pdbx_seq_one_letter_code
_entity_poly.pdbx_strand_id
1 'polypeptide(L)'
;MSVSISLWSNLQGEIQRFLSSYYQKEYKNDEQVNSWTNEFWNPLESIDMISALMDNYDKYNVTMYIHMENGYLHRITEENYDDVIKGLLELYYLPI
;
A
#
# COMPACT_ATOMS: atom_id res chain seq x y z
N MET A 1 -15.61 5.76 4.98
CA MET A 1 -14.28 6.33 4.71
C MET A 1 -13.48 5.24 4.03
N SER A 2 -13.10 5.44 2.77
CA SER A 2 -12.18 4.57 2.06
C SER A 2 -10.80 5.20 2.02
N VAL A 3 -9.77 4.39 1.86
CA VAL A 3 -8.40 4.86 1.62
C VAL A 3 -7.89 4.22 0.35
N SER A 4 -7.22 4.99 -0.49
CA SER A 4 -6.58 4.44 -1.68
C SER A 4 -5.08 4.29 -1.44
N ILE A 5 -4.53 3.12 -1.74
CA ILE A 5 -3.09 2.88 -1.72
C ILE A 5 -2.62 2.78 -3.16
N SER A 6 -1.49 3.43 -3.46
CA SER A 6 -0.79 3.25 -4.73
C SER A 6 0.64 2.77 -4.53
N LEU A 7 1.03 1.79 -5.32
CA LEU A 7 2.37 1.23 -5.42
C LEU A 7 3.02 1.72 -6.71
N TRP A 8 4.30 2.05 -6.64
CA TRP A 8 5.10 2.54 -7.75
C TRP A 8 6.45 1.83 -7.77
N SER A 9 6.92 1.47 -8.96
CA SER A 9 8.26 0.93 -9.13
C SER A 9 8.84 1.35 -10.47
N ASN A 10 10.14 1.65 -10.47
CA ASN A 10 10.92 1.84 -11.69
C ASN A 10 11.49 0.53 -12.23
N LEU A 11 11.37 -0.57 -11.46
CA LEU A 11 11.82 -1.89 -11.87
C LEU A 11 10.63 -2.69 -12.39
N GLN A 12 10.71 -3.05 -13.66
CA GLN A 12 9.68 -3.80 -14.36
C GLN A 12 9.40 -5.13 -13.66
N GLY A 13 8.12 -5.40 -13.35
CA GLY A 13 7.71 -6.64 -12.69
C GLY A 13 7.75 -6.64 -11.15
N GLU A 14 8.34 -5.63 -10.50
CA GLU A 14 8.47 -5.65 -9.03
C GLU A 14 7.14 -5.52 -8.29
N ILE A 15 6.23 -4.70 -8.82
CA ILE A 15 4.88 -4.58 -8.25
C ILE A 15 4.16 -5.92 -8.34
N GLN A 16 4.23 -6.60 -9.49
CA GLN A 16 3.62 -7.92 -9.68
C GLN A 16 4.25 -8.96 -8.75
N ARG A 17 5.56 -8.89 -8.53
CA ARG A 17 6.29 -9.77 -7.61
C ARG A 17 5.82 -9.59 -6.17
N PHE A 18 5.69 -8.35 -5.72
CA PHE A 18 5.12 -8.03 -4.40
C PHE A 18 3.67 -8.51 -4.28
N LEU A 19 2.80 -8.11 -5.22
CA LEU A 19 1.38 -8.45 -5.18
C LEU A 19 1.13 -9.97 -5.27
N SER A 20 1.92 -10.70 -6.07
CA SER A 20 1.80 -12.16 -6.16
C SER A 20 2.17 -12.83 -4.84
N SER A 21 3.18 -12.31 -4.15
CA SER A 21 3.59 -12.78 -2.83
C SER A 21 2.53 -12.45 -1.77
N TYR A 22 2.02 -11.21 -1.77
CA TYR A 22 1.02 -10.74 -0.81
C TYR A 22 -0.30 -11.50 -0.93
N TYR A 23 -0.85 -11.60 -2.15
CA TYR A 23 -2.12 -12.29 -2.38
C TYR A 23 -1.99 -13.82 -2.53
N GLN A 24 -0.76 -14.36 -2.46
CA GLN A 24 -0.47 -15.78 -2.69
C GLN A 24 -1.10 -16.32 -3.98
N LYS A 25 -1.08 -15.50 -5.04
CA LYS A 25 -1.71 -15.79 -6.32
C LYS A 25 -0.81 -15.31 -7.44
N GLU A 26 -0.66 -16.13 -8.49
CA GLU A 26 0.05 -15.67 -9.68
C GLU A 26 -0.70 -14.51 -10.35
N TYR A 27 -0.11 -13.32 -10.33
CA TYR A 27 -0.52 -12.23 -11.20
C TYR A 27 0.05 -12.44 -12.60
N LYS A 28 -0.70 -13.16 -13.44
CA LYS A 28 -0.46 -13.23 -14.89
C LYS A 28 -0.98 -11.96 -15.54
N ASN A 29 -0.27 -10.86 -15.40
CA ASN A 29 -0.50 -9.68 -16.21
C ASN A 29 0.60 -9.61 -17.26
N ASP A 30 0.22 -9.70 -18.54
CA ASP A 30 1.14 -9.55 -19.68
C ASP A 30 1.69 -8.12 -19.79
N GLU A 31 1.06 -7.16 -19.11
CA GLU A 31 1.50 -5.77 -19.02
C GLU A 31 2.17 -5.51 -17.67
N GLN A 32 3.50 -5.38 -17.69
CA GLN A 32 4.28 -4.97 -16.54
C GLN A 32 4.00 -3.48 -16.27
N VAL A 33 3.05 -3.21 -15.39
CA VAL A 33 2.68 -1.86 -14.95
C VAL A 33 3.69 -1.30 -13.93
N ASN A 34 4.09 -0.04 -14.14
CA ASN A 34 4.96 0.72 -13.23
C ASN A 34 4.21 1.30 -12.01
N SER A 35 2.89 1.17 -12.00
CA SER A 35 2.01 1.65 -10.94
C SER A 35 0.81 0.74 -10.76
N TRP A 36 0.39 0.56 -9.51
CA TRP A 36 -0.83 -0.14 -9.15
C TRP A 36 -1.56 0.66 -8.09
N THR A 37 -2.89 0.71 -8.15
CA THR A 37 -3.71 1.40 -7.16
C THR A 37 -4.88 0.52 -6.77
N ASN A 38 -5.22 0.51 -5.49
CA ASN A 38 -6.42 -0.14 -4.99
C ASN A 38 -7.10 0.73 -3.93
N GLU A 39 -8.42 0.77 -4.00
CA GLU A 39 -9.26 1.40 -3.00
C GLU A 39 -9.68 0.38 -1.95
N PHE A 40 -9.36 0.67 -0.70
CA PHE A 40 -9.75 -0.12 0.45
C PHE A 40 -10.96 0.54 1.12
N TRP A 41 -12.11 -0.12 1.02
CA TRP A 41 -13.35 0.32 1.67
C TRP A 41 -13.28 0.24 3.20
N ASN A 42 -12.44 -0.67 3.70
CA ASN A 42 -12.09 -0.76 5.09
C ASN A 42 -10.60 -0.36 5.26
N PRO A 43 -10.31 0.80 5.88
CA PRO A 43 -8.93 1.25 6.10
C PRO A 43 -8.07 0.22 6.86
N LEU A 44 -8.67 -0.62 7.71
CA LEU A 44 -7.94 -1.67 8.41
C LEU A 44 -7.35 -2.73 7.47
N GLU A 45 -8.00 -3.01 6.33
CA GLU A 45 -7.45 -3.95 5.33
C GLU A 45 -6.19 -3.40 4.65
N SER A 46 -6.03 -2.07 4.60
CA SER A 46 -4.83 -1.46 4.05
C SER A 46 -3.62 -1.61 4.98
N ILE A 47 -3.84 -1.76 6.30
CA ILE A 47 -2.78 -1.94 7.30
C ILE A 47 -1.99 -3.22 7.03
N ASP A 48 -2.66 -4.30 6.63
CA ASP A 48 -2.00 -5.58 6.31
C ASP A 48 -1.03 -5.42 5.13
N MET A 49 -1.44 -4.71 4.07
CA MET A 49 -0.59 -4.45 2.90
C MET A 49 0.58 -3.51 3.24
N ILE A 50 0.32 -2.45 4.01
CA ILE A 50 1.34 -1.52 4.48
C ILE A 50 2.39 -2.30 5.27
N SER A 51 1.96 -3.05 6.29
CA SER A 51 2.85 -3.84 7.15
C SER A 51 3.63 -4.88 6.34
N ALA A 52 2.97 -5.61 5.44
CA ALA A 52 3.65 -6.62 4.62
C ALA A 52 4.74 -6.03 3.72
N LEU A 53 4.52 -4.85 3.13
CA LEU A 53 5.56 -4.18 2.35
C LEU A 53 6.67 -3.66 3.26
N MET A 54 6.34 -3.02 4.38
CA MET A 54 7.34 -2.44 5.29
C MET A 54 8.21 -3.51 5.95
N ASP A 55 7.65 -4.66 6.35
CA ASP A 55 8.41 -5.81 6.87
C ASP A 55 9.39 -6.42 5.84
N ASN A 56 9.22 -6.09 4.56
CA ASN A 56 10.00 -6.62 3.45
C ASN A 56 10.52 -5.52 2.52
N TYR A 57 10.71 -4.31 3.04
CA TYR A 57 11.08 -3.13 2.26
C TYR A 57 12.41 -3.32 1.51
N ASP A 58 13.32 -4.11 2.08
CA ASP A 58 14.65 -4.40 1.56
C ASP A 58 14.60 -5.41 0.41
N LYS A 59 13.54 -6.23 0.38
CA LYS A 59 13.33 -7.24 -0.65
C LYS A 59 12.73 -6.63 -1.91
N TYR A 60 11.75 -5.74 -1.78
CA TYR A 60 10.99 -5.21 -2.92
C TYR A 60 11.34 -3.76 -3.24
N ASN A 61 11.66 -3.48 -4.51
CA ASN A 61 11.86 -2.11 -4.96
C ASN A 61 10.50 -1.48 -5.32
N VAL A 62 9.68 -1.24 -4.30
CA VAL A 62 8.32 -0.69 -4.45
C VAL A 62 8.14 0.46 -3.48
N THR A 63 7.69 1.60 -4.01
CA THR A 63 7.29 2.75 -3.21
C THR A 63 5.78 2.74 -3.01
N MET A 64 5.33 2.95 -1.78
CA MET A 64 3.92 3.00 -1.41
C MET A 64 3.49 4.42 -1.05
N TYR A 65 2.28 4.78 -1.46
CA TYR A 65 1.61 6.00 -1.06
C TYR A 65 0.19 5.72 -0.60
N ILE A 66 -0.27 6.50 0.38
CA ILE A 66 -1.67 6.58 0.77
C ILE A 66 -2.28 7.89 0.27
N HIS A 67 -3.48 7.76 -0.28
CA HIS A 67 -4.32 8.86 -0.76
C HIS A 67 -5.48 9.03 0.22
N MET A 68 -5.56 10.22 0.81
CA MET A 68 -6.63 10.59 1.72
C MET A 68 -7.69 11.42 0.99
N GLU A 69 -8.94 11.41 1.47
CA GLU A 69 -10.08 12.09 0.81
C GLU A 69 -9.85 13.60 0.58
N ASN A 70 -8.99 14.23 1.37
CA ASN A 70 -8.61 15.64 1.22
C ASN A 70 -7.59 15.91 0.09
N GLY A 71 -7.26 14.90 -0.72
CA GLY A 71 -6.31 15.00 -1.83
C GLY A 71 -4.84 14.96 -1.41
N TYR A 72 -4.56 14.70 -0.12
CA TYR A 72 -3.19 14.54 0.33
C TYR A 72 -2.66 13.16 -0.05
N LEU A 73 -1.54 13.18 -0.77
CA LEU A 73 -0.73 12.02 -1.08
C LEU A 73 0.43 11.94 -0.09
N HIS A 74 0.48 10.90 0.72
CA HIS A 74 1.58 10.69 1.67
C HIS A 74 2.39 9.46 1.30
N ARG A 75 3.71 9.60 1.22
CA ARG A 75 4.62 8.48 0.98
C ARG A 75 4.81 7.71 2.28
N ILE A 76 4.67 6.39 2.22
CA ILE A 76 4.92 5.51 3.36
C ILE A 76 6.37 4.99 3.28
N THR A 77 7.07 5.08 4.41
CA THR A 77 8.48 4.69 4.60
C THR A 77 8.62 3.95 5.92
N GLU A 78 9.75 3.25 6.12
CA GLU A 78 10.10 2.62 7.40
C GLU A 78 10.08 3.58 8.58
N GLU A 79 10.30 4.87 8.35
CA GLU A 79 10.36 5.87 9.41
C GLU A 79 8.97 6.35 9.85
N ASN A 80 7.94 6.20 9.02
CA ASN A 80 6.63 6.80 9.26
C ASN A 80 5.44 5.82 9.20
N TYR A 81 5.66 4.55 8.83
CA TYR A 81 4.55 3.61 8.64
C TYR A 81 3.78 3.34 9.94
N ASP A 82 4.44 3.34 11.10
CA ASP A 82 3.78 3.22 12.40
C ASP A 82 2.80 4.38 12.66
N ASP A 83 3.19 5.61 12.34
CA ASP A 83 2.34 6.79 12.48
C ASP A 83 1.16 6.73 11.49
N VAL A 84 1.40 6.25 10.27
CA VAL A 84 0.34 6.04 9.27
C VAL A 84 -0.67 5.00 9.75
N ILE A 85 -0.20 3.85 10.25
CA ILE A 85 -1.06 2.79 10.81
C ILE A 85 -1.87 3.32 11.98
N LYS A 86 -1.23 4.07 12.89
CA LYS A 86 -1.92 4.71 14.01
C LYS A 86 -3.01 5.68 13.54
N GLY A 87 -2.71 6.51 12.53
CA GLY A 87 -3.70 7.40 11.92
C GLY A 87 -4.88 6.66 11.30
N LEU A 88 -4.63 5.53 10.63
CA LEU A 88 -5.70 4.66 10.08
C LEU A 88 -6.59 4.06 11.16
N LEU A 89 -6.00 3.61 12.28
CA LEU A 89 -6.73 3.09 13.43
C LEU A 89 -7.57 4.18 14.09
N GLU A 90 -7.01 5.37 14.29
CA GLU A 90 -7.71 6.53 14.84
C GLU A 90 -8.92 6.90 13.97
N LEU A 91 -8.75 6.96 12.64
CA LEU A 91 -9.83 7.25 11.69
C LEU A 91 -10.94 6.20 11.68
N TYR A 92 -10.61 4.94 11.94
CA TYR A 92 -11.59 3.86 11.97
C TYR A 92 -12.37 3.81 13.30
N TYR A 93 -11.69 3.97 14.43
CA TYR A 93 -12.27 3.75 15.76
C TYR A 93 -12.80 5.01 16.45
N LEU A 94 -12.32 6.20 16.06
CA LEU A 94 -12.83 7.45 16.64
C LEU A 94 -14.04 7.93 15.83
N PRO A 95 -15.23 8.04 16.45
CA PRO A 95 -16.37 8.66 15.80
C PRO A 95 -16.07 10.16 15.61
N ILE A 96 -16.24 10.64 14.39
CA ILE A 96 -16.27 12.07 14.05
C ILE A 96 -17.56 12.69 14.61
#